data_AF-A0A932HSX6-F1
#
_entry.id   AF-A0A932HSX6-F1
#
_cell.length_a   1.000
_cell.length_b   1.000
_cell.length_c   1.000
_cell.angle_alpha   90.00
_cell.angle_beta   90.00
_cell.angle_gamma   90.00
#
_symmetry.space_group_name_H-M   'P 1'
#
loop_
_entity.id
_entity.type
_entity.pdbx_description
1 polymer ?
#
loop_
_entity_poly.entity_id
_entity_poly.type
_entity_poly.pdbx_seq_one_letter_code
_entity_poly.pdbx_strand_id
1 'polypeptide(L)'
;MLVLLSAAGCSSRPETEEILLEQAFGAIRDKDWEGYNKLTVTYADFLLKGEKTGRFEERINYAGSVLKPDEQTSQREQFDRAVAGGEGQIDFQSARFLSAGTVILESRMELLNEGDNVPFKIYSLKLRVDGNETDTRLLSPHFTVVPWEGEYRLMRLEFPKEQN
;
A
#
# COMPACT_ATOMS: atom_id res chain seq x y z
N MET A 1 -27.25 -8.78 34.00
CA MET A 1 -27.04 -7.95 32.79
C MET A 1 -25.56 -7.63 32.73
N LEU A 2 -24.82 -8.36 31.89
CA LEU A 2 -23.36 -8.28 31.80
C LEU A 2 -22.99 -7.15 30.84
N VAL A 3 -22.05 -6.30 31.24
CA VAL A 3 -21.43 -5.24 30.45
C VAL A 3 -19.95 -5.61 30.26
N LEU A 4 -19.37 -5.22 29.12
CA LEU A 4 -17.95 -5.31 28.68
C LEU A 4 -17.58 -6.59 27.89
N LEU A 5 -16.78 -6.55 26.82
CA LEU A 5 -15.76 -5.59 26.40
C LEU A 5 -15.84 -5.24 24.90
N SER A 6 -15.59 -3.97 24.61
CA SER A 6 -15.15 -3.40 23.34
C SER A 6 -13.92 -4.11 22.78
N ALA A 7 -14.07 -4.81 21.65
CA ALA A 7 -12.96 -5.25 20.81
C ALA A 7 -12.42 -4.05 19.99
N ALA A 8 -11.74 -3.13 20.66
CA ALA A 8 -10.94 -2.11 20.00
C ALA A 8 -9.51 -2.64 19.86
N GLY A 9 -9.09 -2.87 18.61
CA GLY A 9 -7.69 -2.74 18.22
C GLY A 9 -6.76 -3.93 18.47
N CYS A 10 -7.09 -5.14 18.00
CA CYS A 10 -6.02 -6.03 17.54
C CYS A 10 -5.54 -5.50 16.19
N SER A 11 -4.55 -4.61 16.19
CA SER A 11 -3.79 -4.31 14.97
C SER A 11 -2.95 -5.53 14.62
N SER A 12 -3.58 -6.55 14.02
CA SER A 12 -2.85 -7.69 13.49
C SER A 12 -1.92 -7.18 12.41
N ARG A 13 -0.62 -7.33 12.63
CA ARG A 13 0.39 -7.07 11.62
C ARG A 13 0.06 -7.93 10.39
N PRO A 14 0.14 -7.39 9.18
CA PRO A 14 -0.18 -8.15 7.97
C PRO A 14 0.93 -9.17 7.67
N GLU A 15 0.77 -10.38 8.22
CA GLU A 15 1.68 -11.51 8.02
C GLU A 15 1.61 -12.10 6.60
N THR A 16 0.55 -11.79 5.83
CA THR A 16 0.38 -12.21 4.44
C THR A 16 -0.03 -11.03 3.55
N GLU A 17 0.29 -11.13 2.25
CA GLU A 17 -0.12 -10.15 1.23
C GLU A 17 -1.65 -10.01 1.19
N GLU A 18 -2.38 -11.12 1.37
CA GLU A 18 -3.85 -11.16 1.46
C GLU A 18 -4.39 -10.27 2.59
N ILE A 19 -3.86 -10.44 3.81
CA ILE A 19 -4.29 -9.68 4.99
C ILE A 19 -3.97 -8.19 4.79
N LEU A 20 -2.81 -7.86 4.23
CA LEU A 20 -2.45 -6.47 3.91
C LEU A 20 -3.48 -5.84 2.96
N LEU A 21 -3.83 -6.55 1.88
CA LEU A 21 -4.75 -6.05 0.87
C LEU A 21 -6.17 -5.91 1.41
N GLU A 22 -6.63 -6.84 2.25
CA GLU A 22 -7.93 -6.74 2.93
C GLU A 22 -7.97 -5.53 3.88
N GLN A 23 -6.94 -5.34 4.69
CA GLN A 23 -6.85 -4.20 5.62
C GLN A 23 -6.78 -2.87 4.87
N ALA A 24 -6.01 -2.80 3.78
CA ALA A 24 -5.93 -1.61 2.94
C ALA A 24 -7.25 -1.29 2.24
N PHE A 25 -7.92 -2.31 1.69
CA PHE A 25 -9.26 -2.17 1.12
C PHE A 25 -10.23 -1.59 2.17
N GLY A 26 -10.21 -2.17 3.39
CA GLY A 26 -11.03 -1.71 4.51
C GLY A 26 -10.74 -0.26 4.86
N ALA A 27 -9.47 0.12 4.99
CA ALA A 27 -9.08 1.49 5.32
C ALA A 27 -9.51 2.51 4.24
N ILE A 28 -9.39 2.18 2.95
CA ILE A 28 -9.86 3.05 1.86
C ILE A 28 -11.39 3.16 1.89
N ARG A 29 -12.11 2.03 2.01
CA ARG A 29 -13.58 2.03 2.14
C ARG A 29 -14.04 2.87 3.32
N ASP A 30 -13.40 2.72 4.47
CA ASP A 30 -13.81 3.37 5.71
C ASP A 30 -13.24 4.81 5.81
N LYS A 31 -12.52 5.28 4.78
CA LYS A 31 -11.86 6.59 4.71
C LYS A 31 -10.88 6.82 5.86
N ASP A 32 -10.29 5.74 6.37
CA ASP A 32 -9.37 5.73 7.50
C ASP A 32 -7.92 5.88 7.01
N TRP A 33 -7.50 7.13 6.84
CA TRP A 33 -6.11 7.44 6.51
C TRP A 33 -5.13 6.94 7.56
N GLU A 34 -5.45 7.04 8.85
CA GLU A 34 -4.51 6.65 9.91
C GLU A 34 -4.27 5.14 9.93
N GLY A 35 -5.35 4.36 9.73
CA GLY A 35 -5.27 2.92 9.50
C GLY A 35 -4.47 2.58 8.27
N TYR A 36 -4.75 3.23 7.13
CA TYR A 36 -4.03 3.02 5.89
C TYR A 36 -2.54 3.34 5.99
N ASN A 37 -2.18 4.51 6.55
CA ASN A 37 -0.79 4.95 6.71
C ASN A 37 0.03 4.03 7.61
N LYS A 38 -0.60 3.29 8.55
CA LYS A 38 0.10 2.27 9.34
C LYS A 38 0.46 1.03 8.53
N LEU A 39 -0.15 0.82 7.36
CA LEU A 39 0.11 -0.29 6.45
C LEU A 39 1.19 0.04 5.42
N THR A 40 1.54 1.32 5.27
CA THR A 40 2.46 1.75 4.22
C THR A 40 3.92 1.77 4.66
N VAL A 41 4.80 1.73 3.66
CA VAL A 41 6.24 1.98 3.76
C VAL A 41 6.64 2.86 2.57
N THR A 42 7.71 3.62 2.69
CA THR A 42 8.24 4.49 1.63
C THR A 42 9.56 3.94 1.08
N TYR A 43 9.98 4.38 -0.11
CA TYR A 43 11.32 4.05 -0.60
C TYR A 43 12.40 4.60 0.35
N ALA A 44 12.18 5.80 0.89
CA ALA A 44 13.06 6.41 1.86
C ALA A 44 13.26 5.53 3.11
N ASP A 45 12.25 4.78 3.57
CA ASP A 45 12.41 3.85 4.69
C ASP A 45 13.47 2.78 4.41
N PHE A 46 13.49 2.23 3.19
CA PHE A 46 14.53 1.28 2.77
C PHE A 46 15.92 1.91 2.75
N LEU A 47 16.04 3.15 2.28
CA LEU A 47 17.33 3.86 2.26
C LEU A 47 17.83 4.18 3.68
N LEU A 48 16.94 4.60 4.58
CA LEU A 48 17.27 4.99 5.94
C LEU A 48 17.67 3.82 6.84
N LYS A 49 17.30 2.59 6.45
CA LYS A 49 17.67 1.36 7.14
C LYS A 49 19.08 0.85 6.82
N GLY A 50 19.62 1.21 5.66
CA GLY A 50 20.95 0.74 5.21
C GLY A 50 22.10 1.10 6.16
N GLU A 51 23.23 0.39 6.06
CA GLU A 51 24.41 0.66 6.90
C GLU A 51 24.88 2.11 6.77
N LYS A 52 24.93 2.82 7.91
CA LYS A 52 25.43 4.19 8.03
C LYS A 52 26.95 4.22 7.94
N THR A 53 27.52 3.97 6.76
CA THR A 53 28.95 4.21 6.53
C THR A 53 29.17 5.68 6.17
N GLY A 54 30.24 6.28 6.70
CA GLY A 54 30.47 7.75 6.72
C GLY A 54 30.62 8.46 5.36
N ARG A 55 30.41 7.78 4.21
CA ARG A 55 30.36 8.40 2.88
C ARG A 55 28.92 8.66 2.38
N PHE A 56 27.90 8.40 3.20
CA PHE A 56 26.50 8.43 2.77
C PHE A 56 25.59 9.38 3.58
N GLU A 57 26.15 10.26 4.42
CA GLU A 57 25.36 11.15 5.30
C GLU A 57 24.43 12.10 4.52
N GLU A 58 24.89 12.70 3.42
CA GLU A 58 24.05 13.59 2.59
C GLU A 58 22.83 12.86 2.01
N ARG A 59 23.00 11.59 1.60
CA ARG A 59 21.91 10.78 1.04
C ARG A 59 20.90 10.36 2.10
N ILE A 60 21.37 10.00 3.29
CA ILE A 60 20.52 9.67 4.43
C ILE A 60 19.73 10.92 4.87
N ASN A 61 20.39 12.09 4.91
CA ASN A 61 19.75 13.36 5.21
C ASN A 61 18.69 13.73 4.17
N TYR A 62 18.99 13.55 2.88
CA TYR A 62 18.03 13.76 1.80
C TYR A 62 16.85 12.80 1.89
N ALA A 63 17.11 11.50 2.08
CA ALA A 63 16.06 10.48 2.21
C ALA A 63 15.10 10.81 3.36
N GLY A 64 15.63 11.21 4.52
CA GLY A 64 14.83 11.55 5.68
C GLY A 64 14.11 12.89 5.59
N SER A 65 14.75 13.92 5.03
CA SER A 65 14.26 15.31 5.12
C SER A 65 13.45 15.75 3.91
N VAL A 66 13.62 15.10 2.76
CA VAL A 66 12.97 15.48 1.50
C VAL A 66 12.15 14.31 0.97
N LEU A 67 12.80 13.18 0.69
CA LEU A 67 12.15 12.09 -0.01
C LEU A 67 10.99 11.50 0.79
N LYS A 68 11.20 11.18 2.07
CA LYS A 68 10.15 10.58 2.91
C LYS A 68 8.91 11.48 3.04
N PRO A 69 9.02 12.78 3.35
CA PRO A 69 7.85 13.69 3.33
C PRO A 69 7.13 13.73 1.98
N ASP A 70 7.86 13.78 0.86
CA ASP A 70 7.27 13.82 -0.47
C ASP A 70 6.52 12.52 -0.79
N GLU A 71 7.10 11.37 -0.45
CA GLU A 71 6.46 10.06 -0.64
C GLU A 71 5.21 9.91 0.24
N GLN A 72 5.25 10.37 1.49
CA GLN A 72 4.08 10.37 2.37
C GLN A 72 2.96 11.27 1.83
N THR A 73 3.32 12.42 1.27
CA THR A 73 2.37 13.33 0.61
C THR A 73 1.74 12.63 -0.61
N SER A 74 2.56 12.00 -1.44
CA SER A 74 2.08 11.24 -2.60
C SER A 74 1.17 10.07 -2.20
N GLN A 75 1.52 9.33 -1.15
CA GLN A 75 0.67 8.25 -0.62
C GLN A 75 -0.66 8.77 -0.11
N ARG A 76 -0.68 9.97 0.51
CA ARG A 76 -1.91 10.62 0.93
C ARG A 76 -2.80 11.00 -0.24
N GLU A 77 -2.23 11.63 -1.26
CA GLU A 77 -2.96 12.00 -2.49
C GLU A 77 -3.53 10.76 -3.21
N GLN A 78 -2.75 9.69 -3.28
CA GLN A 78 -3.18 8.40 -3.83
C GLN A 78 -4.34 7.80 -3.04
N PHE A 79 -4.28 7.85 -1.71
CA PHE A 79 -5.36 7.38 -0.85
C PHE A 79 -6.62 8.22 -1.06
N ASP A 80 -6.52 9.54 -1.03
CA ASP A 80 -7.65 10.45 -1.22
C ASP A 80 -8.28 10.24 -2.62
N ARG A 81 -7.48 9.97 -3.65
CA ARG A 81 -7.97 9.59 -4.99
C ARG A 81 -8.72 8.25 -4.98
N ALA A 82 -8.17 7.23 -4.31
CA ALA A 82 -8.84 5.93 -4.21
C ALA A 82 -10.17 6.02 -3.44
N VAL A 83 -10.23 6.84 -2.39
CA VAL A 83 -11.46 7.13 -1.64
C VAL A 83 -12.50 7.83 -2.51
N ALA A 84 -12.07 8.78 -3.34
CA ALA A 84 -12.96 9.52 -4.24
C ALA A 84 -13.53 8.62 -5.35
N GLY A 85 -12.75 7.64 -5.83
CA GLY A 85 -13.12 6.76 -6.93
C GLY A 85 -13.24 7.53 -8.26
N GLY A 86 -14.09 7.03 -9.16
CA GLY A 86 -14.35 7.64 -10.46
C GLY A 86 -14.40 6.62 -11.60
N GLU A 87 -14.56 7.11 -12.83
CA GLU A 87 -14.53 6.27 -14.02
C GLU A 87 -13.19 5.53 -14.12
N GLY A 88 -13.24 4.22 -14.44
CA GLY A 88 -12.05 3.37 -14.49
C GLY A 88 -11.41 3.07 -13.13
N GLN A 89 -12.05 3.46 -12.02
CA GLN A 89 -11.59 3.18 -10.67
C GLN A 89 -12.52 2.22 -9.93
N ILE A 90 -11.97 1.57 -8.91
CA ILE A 90 -12.70 0.72 -7.98
C ILE A 90 -13.60 1.63 -7.13
N ASP A 91 -14.88 1.33 -7.08
CA ASP A 91 -15.77 1.88 -6.06
C ASP A 91 -15.67 1.05 -4.79
N PHE A 92 -14.80 1.48 -3.87
CA PHE A 92 -14.58 0.80 -2.60
C PHE A 92 -15.82 0.80 -1.68
N GLN A 93 -16.76 1.73 -1.86
CA GLN A 93 -17.94 1.87 -1.00
C GLN A 93 -19.00 0.81 -1.30
N SER A 94 -19.17 0.46 -2.57
CA SER A 94 -20.14 -0.54 -3.03
C SER A 94 -19.56 -1.95 -3.14
N ALA A 95 -18.23 -2.08 -3.20
CA ALA A 95 -17.56 -3.35 -3.31
C ALA A 95 -17.35 -4.05 -1.96
N ARG A 96 -17.23 -5.38 -2.01
CA ARG A 96 -16.74 -6.20 -0.91
C ARG A 96 -15.46 -6.93 -1.31
N PHE A 97 -14.42 -6.84 -0.50
CA PHE A 97 -13.21 -7.64 -0.66
C PHE A 97 -13.53 -9.15 -0.57
N LEU A 98 -13.00 -9.92 -1.53
CA LEU A 98 -13.05 -11.38 -1.52
C LEU A 98 -11.67 -11.97 -1.34
N SER A 99 -10.71 -11.52 -2.16
CA SER A 99 -9.32 -11.92 -2.03
C SER A 99 -8.34 -10.98 -2.73
N ALA A 100 -7.04 -11.23 -2.57
CA ALA A 100 -6.06 -10.78 -3.56
C ALA A 100 -6.51 -11.24 -4.96
N GLY A 101 -6.37 -10.34 -5.92
CA GLY A 101 -6.66 -10.61 -7.32
C GLY A 101 -5.41 -11.12 -8.05
N THR A 102 -5.35 -10.84 -9.34
CA THR A 102 -4.19 -11.19 -10.17
C THR A 102 -2.96 -10.35 -9.80
N VAL A 103 -1.79 -11.00 -9.74
CA VAL A 103 -0.48 -10.33 -9.76
C VAL A 103 -0.27 -9.75 -11.16
N ILE A 104 -0.31 -8.42 -11.28
CA ILE A 104 -0.11 -7.67 -12.52
C ILE A 104 1.37 -7.66 -12.92
N LEU A 105 2.25 -7.49 -11.94
CA LEU A 105 3.69 -7.44 -12.11
C LEU A 105 4.36 -7.99 -10.86
N GLU A 106 5.39 -8.80 -11.05
CA GLU A 106 6.34 -9.20 -10.01
C GLU A 106 7.74 -8.83 -10.49
N SER A 107 8.46 -8.03 -9.71
CA SER A 107 9.78 -7.55 -10.09
C SER A 107 10.60 -7.17 -8.87
N ARG A 108 11.74 -6.52 -9.10
CA ARG A 108 12.62 -6.00 -8.06
C ARG A 108 12.85 -4.51 -8.27
N MET A 109 12.86 -3.77 -7.19
CA MET A 109 13.18 -2.35 -7.16
C MET A 109 14.63 -2.20 -6.69
N GLU A 110 15.44 -1.55 -7.53
CA GLU A 110 16.80 -1.18 -7.18
C GLU A 110 16.78 -0.06 -6.13
N LEU A 111 17.45 -0.29 -5.02
CA LEU A 111 17.73 0.76 -4.05
C LEU A 111 18.93 1.60 -4.51
N LEU A 112 18.97 2.87 -4.14
CA LEU A 112 20.12 3.76 -4.40
C LEU A 112 21.42 3.30 -3.70
N ASN A 113 21.33 2.27 -2.85
CA ASN A 113 22.44 1.61 -2.18
C ASN A 113 22.86 0.42 -3.04
N GLU A 114 24.10 0.40 -3.50
CA GLU A 114 24.61 -0.54 -4.51
C GLU A 114 24.26 -2.01 -4.20
N GLY A 115 23.45 -2.63 -5.06
CA GLY A 115 23.18 -4.07 -5.05
C GLY A 115 21.91 -4.52 -4.32
N ASP A 116 21.35 -3.69 -3.45
CA ASP A 116 20.12 -4.05 -2.73
C ASP A 116 18.90 -3.92 -3.63
N ASN A 117 18.18 -5.04 -3.76
CA ASN A 117 17.01 -5.18 -4.62
C ASN A 117 15.83 -5.69 -3.80
N VAL A 118 14.83 -4.82 -3.62
CA VAL A 118 13.62 -5.14 -2.88
C VAL A 118 12.63 -5.79 -3.84
N PRO A 119 12.23 -7.06 -3.63
CA PRO A 119 11.19 -7.66 -4.44
C PRO A 119 9.86 -6.96 -4.16
N PHE A 120 9.05 -6.77 -5.21
CA PHE A 120 7.71 -6.22 -5.08
C PHE A 120 6.74 -6.95 -6.01
N LYS A 121 5.47 -6.91 -5.64
CA LYS A 121 4.36 -7.36 -6.48
C LYS A 121 3.31 -6.28 -6.58
N ILE A 122 2.71 -6.15 -7.75
CA ILE A 122 1.57 -5.26 -8.00
C ILE A 122 0.33 -6.14 -8.10
N TYR A 123 -0.62 -5.95 -7.19
CA TYR A 123 -1.85 -6.71 -7.12
C TYR A 123 -3.04 -5.92 -7.63
N SER A 124 -3.89 -6.59 -8.41
CA SER A 124 -5.31 -6.26 -8.48
C SER A 124 -6.06 -6.92 -7.30
N LEU A 125 -7.35 -6.62 -7.14
CA LEU A 125 -8.20 -7.20 -6.11
C LEU A 125 -9.30 -8.06 -6.74
N LYS A 126 -9.72 -9.10 -6.03
CA LYS A 126 -10.96 -9.80 -6.34
C LYS A 126 -12.05 -9.28 -5.42
N LEU A 127 -13.08 -8.70 -6.02
CA LEU A 127 -14.15 -8.01 -5.30
C LEU A 127 -15.51 -8.61 -5.67
N ARG A 128 -16.49 -8.45 -4.78
CA ARG A 128 -17.91 -8.63 -5.10
C ARG A 128 -18.55 -7.26 -5.30
N VAL A 129 -19.10 -7.03 -6.49
CA VAL A 129 -19.80 -5.81 -6.89
C VAL A 129 -21.16 -6.21 -7.46
N ASP A 130 -22.24 -5.67 -6.92
CA ASP A 130 -23.62 -6.00 -7.34
C ASP A 130 -23.91 -7.52 -7.41
N GLY A 131 -23.34 -8.27 -6.47
CA GLY A 131 -23.48 -9.73 -6.40
C GLY A 131 -22.56 -10.53 -7.33
N ASN A 132 -21.83 -9.88 -8.23
CA ASN A 132 -20.89 -10.53 -9.15
C ASN A 132 -19.45 -10.44 -8.64
N GLU A 133 -18.70 -11.52 -8.82
CA GLU A 133 -17.26 -11.52 -8.56
C GLU A 133 -16.52 -10.90 -9.74
N THR A 134 -15.69 -9.91 -9.45
CA THR A 134 -14.91 -9.15 -10.43
C THR A 134 -13.45 -9.11 -10.01
N ASP A 135 -12.53 -9.39 -10.93
CA ASP A 135 -11.10 -9.11 -10.75
C ASP A 135 -10.80 -7.72 -11.33
N THR A 136 -10.21 -6.85 -10.52
CA THR A 136 -10.02 -5.42 -10.82
C THR A 136 -8.78 -5.12 -11.68
N ARG A 137 -8.23 -6.09 -12.42
CA ARG A 137 -7.08 -5.86 -13.33
C ARG A 137 -7.19 -4.64 -14.24
N LEU A 138 -8.40 -4.32 -14.68
CA LEU A 138 -8.67 -3.19 -15.60
C LEU A 138 -9.15 -1.92 -14.86
N LEU A 139 -9.24 -1.96 -13.54
CA LEU A 139 -9.62 -0.82 -12.71
C LEU A 139 -8.43 -0.37 -11.86
N SER A 140 -8.43 0.91 -11.51
CA SER A 140 -7.45 1.50 -10.60
C SER A 140 -8.02 1.64 -9.19
N PRO A 141 -7.20 1.69 -8.13
CA PRO A 141 -5.76 1.46 -8.15
C PRO A 141 -5.37 -0.02 -8.16
N HIS A 142 -4.13 -0.30 -8.55
CA HIS A 142 -3.43 -1.53 -8.17
C HIS A 142 -2.55 -1.28 -6.95
N PHE A 143 -2.17 -2.35 -6.25
CA PHE A 143 -1.54 -2.28 -4.93
C PHE A 143 -0.11 -2.81 -5.02
N THR A 144 0.87 -1.94 -4.80
CA THR A 144 2.28 -2.33 -4.80
C THR A 144 2.68 -2.79 -3.40
N VAL A 145 2.92 -4.09 -3.26
CA VAL A 145 3.25 -4.79 -2.01
C VAL A 145 4.72 -5.16 -1.97
N VAL A 146 5.36 -4.91 -0.84
CA VAL A 146 6.77 -5.24 -0.57
C VAL A 146 6.91 -5.96 0.78
N PRO A 147 7.90 -6.86 0.94
CA PRO A 147 8.29 -7.34 2.25
C PRO A 147 9.09 -6.26 2.99
N TRP A 148 8.76 -6.04 4.26
CA TRP A 148 9.40 -5.07 5.15
C TRP A 148 9.39 -5.60 6.59
N GLU A 149 10.57 -5.79 7.17
CA GLU A 149 10.73 -6.14 8.60
C GLU A 149 9.96 -7.39 9.07
N GLY A 150 9.89 -8.40 8.20
CA GLY A 150 9.20 -9.65 8.48
C GLY A 150 7.68 -9.60 8.25
N GLU A 151 7.18 -8.50 7.69
CA GLU A 151 5.77 -8.26 7.38
C GLU A 151 5.62 -7.81 5.92
N TYR A 152 4.39 -7.75 5.41
CA TYR A 152 4.10 -7.15 4.12
C TYR A 152 3.62 -5.71 4.29
N ARG A 153 4.05 -4.80 3.41
CA ARG A 153 3.67 -3.39 3.46
C ARG A 153 3.27 -2.87 2.08
N LEU A 154 2.42 -1.85 2.07
CA LEU A 154 2.06 -1.11 0.87
C LEU A 154 3.10 -0.03 0.59
N MET A 155 3.69 -0.07 -0.59
CA MET A 155 4.60 1.00 -1.01
C MET A 155 3.84 2.15 -1.66
N ARG A 156 2.83 1.84 -2.47
CA ARG A 156 1.98 2.84 -3.16
C ARG A 156 0.76 2.20 -3.81
N LEU A 157 -0.18 3.06 -4.21
CA LEU A 157 -1.27 2.74 -5.11
C LEU A 157 -0.89 3.18 -6.53
N GLU A 158 -1.02 2.26 -7.48
CA GLU A 158 -0.74 2.51 -8.88
C GLU A 158 -2.01 2.94 -9.60
N PHE A 159 -2.00 4.16 -10.11
CA PHE A 159 -3.01 4.66 -11.03
C PHE A 159 -2.36 4.72 -12.41
N PRO A 160 -2.68 3.79 -13.34
CA PRO A 160 -2.21 3.90 -14.72
C PRO A 160 -2.43 5.32 -15.23
N LYS A 161 -1.38 5.92 -15.78
CA LYS A 161 -1.45 7.26 -16.36
C LYS A 161 -2.51 7.24 -17.46
N GLU A 162 -3.44 8.19 -17.41
CA GLU A 162 -4.34 8.46 -18.52
C GLU A 162 -3.50 8.61 -19.79
N GLN A 163 -3.75 7.76 -20.77
CA GLN A 163 -3.17 7.94 -22.11
C GLN A 163 -3.92 9.13 -22.72
N ASN A 164 -3.38 10.34 -22.54
CA ASN A 164 -3.74 11.50 -23.34
C ASN A 164 -3.02 11.45 -24.69
#